data_AF-A0A956TPJ1-F1
#
_entry.id   AF-A0A956TPJ1-F1
#
_cell.length_a   1.000
_cell.length_b   1.000
_cell.length_c   1.000
_cell.angle_alpha   90.00
_cell.angle_beta   90.00
_cell.angle_gamma   90.00
#
_symmetry.space_group_name_H-M   'P 1'
#
loop_
_entity.id
_entity.type
_entity.pdbx_description
1 polymer ?
#
loop_
_entity_poly.entity_id
_entity_poly.type
_entity_poly.pdbx_seq_one_letter_code
_entity_poly.pdbx_strand_id
1 'polypeptide(L)'
;MNTRIERDSMGEMPVPAGAYYGASTARAVINFPVSDLRFPREFIRALGLIKQCAARVNLEFGDLDKRRADAIIRAAAEVVRGDHDRDFVVDIFQTGSGTSTNMNANEVIANRAIEILGGERGDRDAVHPNDHVNLSMSSNDVIPTAIHLAASMNIEEKLRPALLALAESLRKKSIELMPVLKTGRTHLQDATPVTLGQEFTGYAGQIERALEYRQESAAILEKIGDRYRLAIARINIGRIYRETGDEAKAIEYLGVAIEALEDLQPTGYPIASAYHTLGEMHRLRGNLDLAQSYLERGLSIREHAGDLAGQASSCHALASLCIDRGDLEQAADLLARGLRTVQDIELPSVEQSIYLQLTRLHEVHGDFGQALESHKRAFELQRRIFDETQTRNVTEMQTRFDAERKEREAEIYHLKYVELKAEAERRRDAERAFIQSQKQESLGVMAGGVAHDFN
;
A
#
# COMPACT_ATOMS: atom_id res chain seq x y z
N MET A 1 -33.78 10.88 26.76
CA MET A 1 -32.53 11.05 25.98
C MET A 1 -32.25 12.53 25.89
N ASN A 2 -31.02 12.96 26.11
CA ASN A 2 -30.67 14.38 25.97
C ASN A 2 -30.64 14.76 24.49
N THR A 3 -31.26 15.87 24.10
CA THR A 3 -31.40 16.32 22.71
C THR A 3 -30.96 17.77 22.55
N ARG A 4 -30.39 18.12 21.40
CA ARG A 4 -30.18 19.51 20.97
C ARG A 4 -31.17 19.88 19.87
N ILE A 5 -31.48 21.16 19.75
CA ILE A 5 -32.30 21.66 18.65
C ILE A 5 -31.38 22.09 17.51
N GLU A 6 -31.61 21.51 16.34
CA GLU A 6 -31.02 21.92 15.07
C GLU A 6 -32.11 22.56 14.21
N ARG A 7 -31.74 23.37 13.22
CA ARG A 7 -32.72 24.06 12.37
C ARG A 7 -32.33 23.96 10.90
N ASP A 8 -33.26 23.56 10.04
CA ASP A 8 -33.13 23.68 8.58
C ASP A 8 -34.14 24.70 8.02
N SER A 9 -34.27 24.79 6.70
CA SER A 9 -35.24 25.69 6.05
C SER A 9 -36.71 25.32 6.34
N MET A 10 -36.97 24.08 6.79
CA MET A 10 -38.31 23.61 7.17
C MET A 10 -38.61 23.82 8.66
N GLY A 11 -37.64 24.29 9.44
CA GLY A 11 -37.80 24.65 10.85
C GLY A 11 -36.90 23.85 11.78
N GLU A 12 -37.27 23.84 13.05
CA GLU A 12 -36.52 23.18 14.12
C GLU A 12 -36.72 21.66 14.10
N MET A 13 -35.69 20.92 14.52
CA MET A 13 -35.69 19.47 14.61
C MET A 13 -34.89 19.02 15.84
N PRO A 14 -35.46 18.22 16.75
CA PRO A 14 -34.71 17.62 17.85
C PRO A 14 -33.74 16.54 17.34
N VAL A 15 -32.48 16.65 17.75
CA VAL A 15 -31.40 15.71 17.41
C VAL A 15 -30.74 15.20 18.70
N PRO A 16 -30.34 13.92 18.81
CA PRO A 16 -29.61 13.43 19.97
C PRO A 16 -28.37 14.28 20.27
N ALA A 17 -28.17 14.65 21.54
CA ALA A 17 -27.10 15.58 21.92
C ALA A 17 -25.69 15.10 21.50
N GLY A 18 -25.46 13.78 21.54
CA GLY A 18 -24.19 13.17 21.16
C GLY A 18 -23.96 12.97 19.66
N ALA A 19 -24.99 13.14 18.83
CA ALA A 19 -24.89 12.94 17.38
C ALA A 19 -24.19 14.12 16.70
N TYR A 20 -23.49 13.89 15.59
CA TYR A 20 -22.90 14.94 14.76
C TYR A 20 -23.79 15.38 13.60
N TYR A 21 -24.75 14.55 13.16
CA TYR A 21 -25.69 14.92 12.11
C TYR A 21 -26.68 16.00 12.58
N GLY A 22 -27.35 16.70 11.64
CA GLY A 22 -28.21 17.85 11.92
C GLY A 22 -29.67 17.63 11.56
N ALA A 23 -30.40 18.74 11.39
CA ALA A 23 -31.85 18.74 11.17
C ALA A 23 -32.25 18.01 9.88
N SER A 24 -31.50 18.17 8.79
CA SER A 24 -31.84 17.59 7.49
C SER A 24 -31.73 16.07 7.55
N THR A 25 -30.69 15.56 8.20
CA THR A 25 -30.50 14.12 8.45
C THR A 25 -31.58 13.56 9.36
N ALA A 26 -31.87 14.23 10.47
CA ALA A 26 -32.92 13.77 11.39
C ALA A 26 -34.29 13.71 10.71
N ARG A 27 -34.59 14.68 9.84
CA ARG A 27 -35.80 14.69 9.02
C ARG A 27 -35.81 13.56 8.00
N ALA A 28 -34.68 13.29 7.34
CA ALA A 28 -34.55 12.17 6.41
C ALA A 28 -34.79 10.81 7.10
N VAL A 29 -34.26 10.61 8.31
CA VAL A 29 -34.51 9.39 9.10
C VAL A 29 -36.00 9.17 9.36
N ILE A 30 -36.76 10.24 9.63
CA ILE A 30 -38.21 10.15 9.85
C ILE A 30 -38.97 9.93 8.55
N ASN A 31 -38.52 10.55 7.45
CA ASN A 31 -39.20 10.51 6.16
C ASN A 31 -38.96 9.20 5.39
N PHE A 32 -37.85 8.50 5.65
CA PHE A 32 -37.45 7.28 4.93
C PHE A 32 -37.25 6.06 5.86
N PRO A 33 -38.25 5.63 6.64
CA PRO A 33 -38.13 4.47 7.53
C PRO A 33 -38.43 3.16 6.80
N VAL A 34 -37.69 2.86 5.73
CA VAL A 34 -37.99 1.70 4.85
C VAL A 34 -37.29 0.42 5.35
N SER A 35 -36.08 0.54 5.86
CA SER A 35 -35.20 -0.54 6.28
C SER A 35 -34.11 -0.05 7.26
N ASP A 36 -33.25 -0.97 7.71
CA ASP A 36 -32.05 -0.65 8.48
C ASP A 36 -30.77 -0.64 7.62
N LEU A 37 -30.90 -0.75 6.30
CA LEU A 37 -29.76 -0.75 5.39
C LEU A 37 -29.18 0.66 5.26
N ARG A 38 -27.87 0.77 5.44
CA ARG A 38 -27.13 2.04 5.30
C ARG A 38 -26.07 1.90 4.23
N PHE A 39 -25.59 3.04 3.74
CA PHE A 39 -24.43 3.02 2.86
C PHE A 39 -23.24 2.38 3.57
N PRO A 40 -22.48 1.51 2.87
CA PRO A 40 -21.34 0.84 3.47
C PRO A 40 -20.23 1.84 3.75
N ARG A 41 -19.31 1.46 4.63
CA ARG A 41 -18.21 2.31 5.09
C ARG A 41 -17.39 2.89 3.94
N GLU A 42 -17.15 2.12 2.90
CA GLU A 42 -16.34 2.56 1.76
C GLU A 42 -17.00 3.69 0.98
N PHE A 43 -18.33 3.74 0.96
CA PHE A 43 -19.06 4.86 0.40
C PHE A 43 -18.94 6.11 1.28
N ILE A 44 -19.05 5.96 2.60
CA ILE A 44 -18.84 7.05 3.56
C ILE A 44 -17.40 7.58 3.48
N ARG A 45 -16.41 6.69 3.34
CA ARG A 45 -14.99 7.05 3.10
C ARG A 45 -14.86 7.91 1.85
N ALA A 46 -15.49 7.51 0.74
CA ALA A 46 -15.46 8.26 -0.50
C ALA A 46 -16.11 9.65 -0.37
N LEU A 47 -17.23 9.76 0.36
CA LEU A 47 -17.83 11.06 0.67
C LEU A 47 -16.88 11.95 1.49
N GLY A 48 -16.25 11.41 2.52
CA GLY A 48 -15.24 12.13 3.30
C GLY A 48 -14.10 12.66 2.44
N LEU A 49 -13.57 11.84 1.53
CA LEU A 49 -12.51 12.24 0.58
C LEU A 49 -12.97 13.37 -0.33
N ILE A 50 -14.18 13.27 -0.90
CA ILE A 50 -14.73 14.33 -1.77
C ILE A 50 -14.83 15.66 -1.01
N LYS A 51 -15.38 15.65 0.21
CA LYS A 51 -15.53 16.87 1.02
C LYS A 51 -14.18 17.44 1.43
N GLN A 52 -13.21 16.58 1.75
CA GLN A 52 -11.84 16.99 2.05
C GLN A 52 -11.18 17.68 0.85
N CYS A 53 -11.27 17.08 -0.35
CA CYS A 53 -10.71 17.65 -1.57
C CYS A 53 -11.42 18.96 -1.96
N ALA A 54 -12.74 19.01 -1.88
CA ALA A 54 -13.51 20.22 -2.19
C ALA A 54 -13.11 21.40 -1.28
N ALA A 55 -12.91 21.15 0.02
CA ALA A 55 -12.46 22.19 0.95
C ALA A 55 -11.04 22.69 0.64
N ARG A 56 -10.12 21.80 0.23
CA ARG A 56 -8.76 22.20 -0.21
C ARG A 56 -8.82 23.07 -1.47
N VAL A 57 -9.59 22.64 -2.47
CA VAL A 57 -9.74 23.37 -3.73
C VAL A 57 -10.37 24.75 -3.49
N ASN A 58 -11.47 24.84 -2.72
CA ASN A 58 -12.09 26.13 -2.41
C ASN A 58 -11.17 27.05 -1.59
N LEU A 59 -10.27 26.51 -0.76
CA LEU A 59 -9.22 27.31 -0.10
C LEU A 59 -8.21 27.87 -1.10
N GLU A 60 -7.76 27.06 -2.06
CA GLU A 60 -6.81 27.47 -3.11
C GLU A 60 -7.40 28.55 -4.04
N PHE A 61 -8.69 28.46 -4.36
CA PHE A 61 -9.42 29.48 -5.13
C PHE A 61 -9.77 30.73 -4.32
N GLY A 62 -9.65 30.68 -2.99
CA GLY A 62 -9.96 31.79 -2.09
C GLY A 62 -11.46 31.95 -1.76
N ASP A 63 -12.30 31.01 -2.16
CA ASP A 63 -13.74 30.99 -1.89
C ASP A 63 -14.07 30.52 -0.46
N LEU A 64 -13.12 29.83 0.20
CA LEU A 64 -13.23 29.39 1.59
C LEU A 64 -12.05 29.91 2.41
N ASP A 65 -12.32 30.57 3.55
CA ASP A 65 -11.26 31.08 4.40
C ASP A 65 -10.44 29.96 5.07
N LYS A 66 -9.16 30.22 5.29
CA LYS A 66 -8.21 29.24 5.83
C LYS A 66 -8.67 28.61 7.13
N ARG A 67 -9.23 29.39 8.06
CA ARG A 67 -9.64 28.89 9.37
C ARG A 67 -10.75 27.84 9.24
N ARG A 68 -11.76 28.11 8.40
CA ARG A 68 -12.83 27.14 8.13
C ARG A 68 -12.35 25.96 7.30
N ALA A 69 -11.56 26.21 6.25
CA ALA A 69 -11.02 25.16 5.39
C ALA A 69 -10.20 24.14 6.19
N ASP A 70 -9.27 24.59 7.04
CA ASP A 70 -8.44 23.70 7.85
C ASP A 70 -9.29 22.83 8.81
N ALA A 71 -10.34 23.42 9.41
CA ALA A 71 -11.25 22.68 10.28
C ALA A 71 -12.10 21.65 9.52
N ILE A 72 -12.61 22.01 8.33
CA ILE A 72 -13.39 21.10 7.47
C ILE A 72 -12.51 19.95 6.96
N ILE A 73 -11.28 20.24 6.53
CA ILE A 73 -10.32 19.24 6.04
C ILE A 73 -10.02 18.21 7.13
N ARG A 74 -9.83 18.67 8.37
CA ARG A 74 -9.60 17.79 9.54
C ARG A 74 -10.84 16.98 9.91
N ALA A 75 -12.01 17.59 9.95
CA ALA A 75 -13.27 16.89 10.22
C ALA A 75 -13.59 15.84 9.13
N ALA A 76 -13.34 16.17 7.86
CA ALA A 76 -13.49 15.24 6.75
C ALA A 76 -12.46 14.09 6.84
N ALA A 77 -11.23 14.35 7.29
CA ALA A 77 -10.24 13.30 7.55
C ALA A 77 -10.72 12.29 8.61
N GLU A 78 -11.37 12.76 9.68
CA GLU A 78 -11.99 11.89 10.70
C GLU A 78 -13.08 10.99 10.09
N VAL A 79 -13.91 11.52 9.17
CA VAL A 79 -14.88 10.71 8.40
C VAL A 79 -14.17 9.70 7.48
N VAL A 80 -13.06 10.09 6.86
CA VAL A 80 -12.23 9.19 6.03
C VAL A 80 -11.65 8.06 6.87
N ARG A 81 -11.30 8.29 8.14
CA ARG A 81 -10.82 7.26 9.08
C ARG A 81 -11.93 6.38 9.68
N GLY A 82 -13.15 6.90 9.75
CA GLY A 82 -14.33 6.16 10.21
C GLY A 82 -14.75 6.51 11.63
N ASP A 83 -14.15 7.57 12.19
CA ASP A 83 -14.36 8.01 13.56
C ASP A 83 -15.84 8.40 13.82
N HIS A 84 -16.59 8.70 12.75
CA HIS A 84 -17.98 9.17 12.77
C HIS A 84 -18.98 8.25 12.05
N ASP A 85 -18.63 6.99 11.76
CA ASP A 85 -19.51 6.10 10.97
C ASP A 85 -20.90 5.91 11.60
N ARG A 86 -20.98 5.94 12.93
CA ARG A 86 -22.25 5.84 13.68
C ARG A 86 -23.23 6.99 13.40
N ASP A 87 -22.71 8.13 12.94
CA ASP A 87 -23.48 9.36 12.68
C ASP A 87 -24.02 9.41 11.24
N PHE A 88 -23.71 8.42 10.42
CA PHE A 88 -24.33 8.19 9.11
C PHE A 88 -25.53 7.25 9.27
N VAL A 89 -26.70 7.85 9.46
CA VAL A 89 -27.91 7.16 9.95
C VAL A 89 -29.01 7.01 8.90
N VAL A 90 -28.85 7.64 7.73
CA VAL A 90 -29.86 7.63 6.66
C VAL A 90 -29.90 6.26 5.98
N ASP A 91 -31.13 5.76 5.79
CA ASP A 91 -31.43 4.55 5.03
C ASP A 91 -30.98 4.68 3.56
N ILE A 92 -30.55 3.58 2.94
CA ILE A 92 -30.25 3.53 1.51
C ILE A 92 -31.49 3.85 0.65
N PHE A 93 -32.69 3.52 1.12
CA PHE A 93 -33.97 3.82 0.44
C PHE A 93 -34.46 5.24 0.72
N GLN A 94 -33.70 6.21 0.23
CA GLN A 94 -33.97 7.65 0.36
C GLN A 94 -34.29 8.28 -1.01
N THR A 95 -34.10 9.60 -1.15
CA THR A 95 -34.19 10.26 -2.46
C THR A 95 -33.23 9.62 -3.47
N GLY A 96 -33.68 9.40 -4.71
CA GLY A 96 -32.87 8.72 -5.74
C GLY A 96 -31.57 9.42 -6.13
N SER A 97 -31.47 10.72 -5.83
CA SER A 97 -30.25 11.54 -5.97
C SER A 97 -29.23 11.35 -4.84
N GLY A 98 -29.59 10.68 -3.73
CA GLY A 98 -28.76 10.56 -2.53
C GLY A 98 -28.57 11.87 -1.75
N THR A 99 -29.46 12.86 -1.95
CA THR A 99 -29.34 14.18 -1.32
C THR A 99 -29.33 14.11 0.20
N SER A 100 -30.10 13.18 0.81
CA SER A 100 -30.15 13.05 2.27
C SER A 100 -28.82 12.57 2.84
N THR A 101 -28.15 11.61 2.19
CA THR A 101 -26.81 11.16 2.57
C THR A 101 -25.73 12.22 2.31
N ASN A 102 -25.83 12.99 1.21
CA ASN A 102 -24.91 14.13 1.00
C ASN A 102 -25.05 15.15 2.14
N MET A 103 -26.28 15.49 2.52
CA MET A 103 -26.54 16.38 3.65
C MET A 103 -26.09 15.80 4.99
N ASN A 104 -26.22 14.48 5.18
CA ASN A 104 -25.68 13.81 6.37
C ASN A 104 -24.17 14.00 6.49
N ALA A 105 -23.42 13.82 5.40
CA ALA A 105 -21.99 14.09 5.38
C ALA A 105 -21.69 15.57 5.70
N ASN A 106 -22.42 16.49 5.07
CA ASN A 106 -22.24 17.93 5.28
C ASN A 106 -22.47 18.33 6.75
N GLU A 107 -23.55 17.85 7.36
CA GLU A 107 -23.90 18.19 8.75
C GLU A 107 -22.92 17.58 9.76
N VAL A 108 -22.51 16.32 9.56
CA VAL A 108 -21.50 15.67 10.42
C VAL A 108 -20.17 16.42 10.38
N ILE A 109 -19.69 16.73 9.18
CA ILE A 109 -18.41 17.43 8.99
C ILE A 109 -18.49 18.86 9.52
N ALA A 110 -19.59 19.58 9.28
CA ALA A 110 -19.78 20.94 9.78
C ALA A 110 -19.77 20.98 11.32
N ASN A 111 -20.57 20.15 11.97
CA ASN A 111 -20.63 20.09 13.44
C ASN A 111 -19.30 19.69 14.05
N ARG A 112 -18.56 18.78 13.39
CA ARG A 112 -17.24 18.42 13.87
C ARG A 112 -16.21 19.53 13.66
N ALA A 113 -16.26 20.24 12.53
CA ALA A 113 -15.41 21.39 12.27
C ALA A 113 -15.67 22.53 13.28
N ILE A 114 -16.93 22.76 13.66
CA ILE A 114 -17.30 23.75 14.68
C ILE A 114 -16.64 23.42 16.03
N GLU A 115 -16.69 22.16 16.47
CA GLU A 115 -15.99 21.75 17.70
C GLU A 115 -14.48 21.92 17.61
N ILE A 116 -13.88 21.61 16.45
CA ILE A 116 -12.44 21.82 16.21
C ILE A 116 -12.08 23.32 16.35
N LEU A 117 -13.01 24.22 16.01
CA LEU A 117 -12.86 25.66 16.15
C LEU A 117 -13.20 26.18 17.56
N GLY A 118 -13.61 25.30 18.48
CA GLY A 118 -13.99 25.64 19.85
C GLY A 118 -15.42 26.16 20.01
N GLY A 119 -16.28 25.99 19.00
CA GLY A 119 -17.69 26.36 19.04
C GLY A 119 -18.61 25.23 19.52
N GLU A 120 -19.91 25.52 19.60
CA GLU A 120 -20.95 24.55 19.96
C GLU A 120 -21.65 24.00 18.71
N ARG A 121 -21.92 22.68 18.68
CA ARG A 121 -22.61 22.03 17.56
C ARG A 121 -23.94 22.74 17.24
N GLY A 122 -24.20 22.96 15.96
CA GLY A 122 -25.33 23.72 15.46
C GLY A 122 -25.02 25.19 15.17
N ASP A 123 -23.84 25.70 15.55
CA ASP A 123 -23.37 27.05 15.18
C ASP A 123 -23.04 27.16 13.69
N ARG A 124 -24.06 27.51 12.90
CA ARG A 124 -23.98 27.63 11.45
C ARG A 124 -23.18 28.84 10.98
N ASP A 125 -22.95 29.84 11.82
CA ASP A 125 -22.15 31.02 11.47
C ASP A 125 -20.65 30.66 11.47
N ALA A 126 -20.25 29.77 12.38
CA ALA A 126 -18.92 29.19 12.41
C ALA A 126 -18.66 28.30 11.18
N VAL A 127 -19.46 27.24 10.97
CA VAL A 127 -19.37 26.39 9.77
C VAL A 127 -20.76 25.95 9.30
N HIS A 128 -21.23 26.50 8.18
CA HIS A 128 -22.48 26.11 7.57
C HIS A 128 -22.35 24.82 6.73
N PRO A 129 -23.26 23.83 6.90
CA PRO A 129 -23.23 22.59 6.11
C PRO A 129 -23.33 22.79 4.59
N ASN A 130 -24.15 23.74 4.13
CA ASN A 130 -24.26 24.05 2.70
C ASN A 130 -23.19 25.04 2.23
N ASP A 131 -23.22 26.26 2.78
CA ASP A 131 -22.40 27.38 2.31
C ASP A 131 -20.89 27.17 2.44
N HIS A 132 -20.44 26.29 3.35
CA HIS A 132 -19.01 25.99 3.52
C HIS A 132 -18.66 24.54 3.16
N VAL A 133 -19.33 23.55 3.76
CA VAL A 133 -18.98 22.13 3.51
C VAL A 133 -19.47 21.65 2.14
N ASN A 134 -20.57 22.18 1.64
CA ASN A 134 -21.13 21.87 0.31
C ASN A 134 -20.81 22.93 -0.75
N LEU A 135 -19.87 23.84 -0.46
CA LEU A 135 -19.48 24.92 -1.36
C LEU A 135 -19.01 24.34 -2.71
N SER A 136 -19.53 24.89 -3.80
CA SER A 136 -19.22 24.47 -5.18
C SER A 136 -19.64 23.04 -5.54
N MET A 137 -20.57 22.44 -4.80
CA MET A 137 -21.04 21.06 -5.00
C MET A 137 -22.57 20.95 -5.07
N SER A 138 -23.06 19.94 -5.77
CA SER A 138 -24.44 19.46 -5.70
C SER A 138 -24.50 18.08 -5.01
N SER A 139 -25.69 17.54 -4.76
CA SER A 139 -25.80 16.10 -4.51
C SER A 139 -25.68 15.30 -5.81
N ASN A 140 -26.07 15.90 -6.93
CA ASN A 140 -26.22 15.22 -8.21
C ASN A 140 -24.87 14.93 -8.90
N ASP A 141 -23.80 15.57 -8.47
CA ASP A 141 -22.41 15.32 -8.87
C ASP A 141 -21.65 14.56 -7.77
N VAL A 142 -21.82 14.91 -6.48
CA VAL A 142 -21.12 14.27 -5.36
C VAL A 142 -21.51 12.81 -5.19
N ILE A 143 -22.81 12.47 -5.24
CA ILE A 143 -23.24 11.09 -4.99
C ILE A 143 -22.75 10.15 -6.09
N PRO A 144 -22.92 10.43 -7.40
CA PRO A 144 -22.30 9.61 -8.45
C PRO A 144 -20.77 9.52 -8.31
N THR A 145 -20.10 10.63 -7.98
CA THR A 145 -18.64 10.63 -7.74
C THR A 145 -18.26 9.68 -6.60
N ALA A 146 -19.01 9.69 -5.50
CA ALA A 146 -18.80 8.78 -4.37
C ALA A 146 -19.03 7.31 -4.74
N ILE A 147 -20.06 7.02 -5.56
CA ILE A 147 -20.32 5.66 -6.08
C ILE A 147 -19.09 5.17 -6.87
N HIS A 148 -18.62 5.97 -7.83
CA HIS A 148 -17.49 5.61 -8.68
C HIS A 148 -16.19 5.45 -7.87
N LEU A 149 -15.92 6.37 -6.94
CA LEU A 149 -14.73 6.34 -6.11
C LEU A 149 -14.73 5.12 -5.17
N ALA A 150 -15.83 4.88 -4.46
CA ALA A 150 -15.97 3.73 -3.57
C ALA A 150 -15.88 2.39 -4.31
N ALA A 151 -16.48 2.28 -5.49
CA ALA A 151 -16.38 1.09 -6.34
C ALA A 151 -14.93 0.85 -6.80
N SER A 152 -14.26 1.91 -7.30
CA SER A 152 -12.86 1.84 -7.75
C SER A 152 -11.94 1.38 -6.62
N MET A 153 -12.05 2.00 -5.44
CA MET A 153 -11.25 1.64 -4.27
C MET A 153 -11.50 0.20 -3.83
N ASN A 154 -12.75 -0.27 -3.76
CA ASN A 154 -13.05 -1.66 -3.40
C ASN A 154 -12.52 -2.67 -4.42
N ILE A 155 -12.62 -2.36 -5.72
CA ILE A 155 -12.08 -3.22 -6.77
C ILE A 155 -10.56 -3.33 -6.63
N GLU A 156 -9.88 -2.21 -6.41
CA GLU A 156 -8.42 -2.15 -6.38
C GLU A 156 -7.80 -2.64 -5.07
N GLU A 157 -8.43 -2.34 -3.92
CA GLU A 157 -7.90 -2.62 -2.58
C GLU A 157 -8.39 -3.96 -2.01
N LYS A 158 -9.56 -4.47 -2.44
CA LYS A 158 -10.15 -5.71 -1.89
C LYS A 158 -10.33 -6.82 -2.92
N LEU A 159 -11.09 -6.55 -3.99
CA LEU A 159 -11.49 -7.61 -4.93
C LEU A 159 -10.31 -8.15 -5.73
N ARG A 160 -9.49 -7.27 -6.33
CA ARG A 160 -8.33 -7.70 -7.13
C ARG A 160 -7.35 -8.52 -6.29
N PRO A 161 -6.88 -8.07 -5.11
CA PRO A 161 -5.96 -8.88 -4.30
C PRO A 161 -6.55 -10.24 -3.90
N ALA A 162 -7.84 -10.29 -3.55
CA ALA A 162 -8.50 -11.55 -3.20
C ALA A 162 -8.57 -12.53 -4.37
N LEU A 163 -8.88 -12.04 -5.58
CA LEU A 163 -8.90 -12.87 -6.79
C LEU A 163 -7.52 -13.37 -7.16
N LEU A 164 -6.47 -12.53 -7.05
CA LEU A 164 -5.09 -12.96 -7.30
C LEU A 164 -4.63 -14.03 -6.30
N ALA A 165 -4.92 -13.84 -5.01
CA ALA A 165 -4.60 -14.82 -3.98
C ALA A 165 -5.32 -16.17 -4.20
N LEU A 166 -6.57 -16.13 -4.66
CA LEU A 166 -7.33 -17.32 -5.03
C LEU A 166 -6.72 -18.02 -6.26
N ALA A 167 -6.40 -17.26 -7.31
CA ALA A 167 -5.77 -17.79 -8.52
C ALA A 167 -4.42 -18.46 -8.19
N GLU A 168 -3.57 -17.81 -7.40
CA GLU A 168 -2.29 -18.36 -6.96
C GLU A 168 -2.46 -19.65 -6.15
N SER A 169 -3.42 -19.67 -5.21
CA SER A 169 -3.71 -20.85 -4.40
C SER A 169 -4.19 -22.03 -5.26
N LEU A 170 -5.09 -21.77 -6.21
CA LEU A 170 -5.56 -22.77 -7.17
C LEU A 170 -4.43 -23.27 -8.05
N ARG A 171 -3.54 -22.38 -8.51
CA ARG A 171 -2.38 -22.71 -9.33
C ARG A 171 -1.38 -23.60 -8.59
N LYS A 172 -1.09 -23.27 -7.33
CA LYS A 172 -0.22 -24.08 -6.47
C LYS A 172 -0.79 -25.49 -6.29
N LYS A 173 -2.11 -25.59 -6.03
CA LYS A 173 -2.79 -26.90 -5.95
C LYS A 173 -2.82 -27.62 -7.29
N SER A 174 -2.92 -26.91 -8.40
CA SER A 174 -2.91 -27.54 -9.73
C SER A 174 -1.58 -28.25 -10.00
N ILE A 175 -0.45 -27.69 -9.56
CA ILE A 175 0.88 -28.30 -9.67
C ILE A 175 0.99 -29.55 -8.77
N GLU A 176 0.60 -29.42 -7.50
CA GLU A 176 0.63 -30.53 -6.52
C GLU A 176 -0.21 -31.73 -6.99
N LEU A 177 -1.36 -31.45 -7.60
CA LEU A 177 -2.33 -32.46 -8.03
C LEU A 177 -2.12 -32.94 -9.48
N MET A 178 -1.10 -32.44 -10.19
CA MET A 178 -0.80 -32.84 -11.56
C MET A 178 -0.56 -34.36 -11.73
N PRO A 179 0.08 -35.07 -10.78
CA PRO A 179 0.26 -36.53 -10.90
C PRO A 179 -1.01 -37.36 -10.64
N VAL A 180 -2.09 -36.76 -10.11
CA VAL A 180 -3.29 -37.49 -9.68
C VAL A 180 -4.25 -37.66 -10.85
N LEU A 181 -4.37 -38.87 -11.38
CA LEU A 181 -5.34 -39.23 -12.42
C LEU A 181 -6.76 -39.39 -11.84
N LYS A 182 -7.76 -38.85 -12.55
CA LYS A 182 -9.19 -39.04 -12.26
C LYS A 182 -9.98 -39.32 -13.54
N THR A 183 -11.19 -39.85 -13.37
CA THR A 183 -12.16 -39.92 -14.47
C THR A 183 -12.67 -38.51 -14.81
N GLY A 184 -12.65 -38.15 -16.09
CA GLY A 184 -13.30 -36.92 -16.56
C GLY A 184 -14.83 -37.07 -16.49
N ARG A 185 -15.56 -35.95 -16.47
CA ARG A 185 -17.02 -35.97 -16.61
C ARG A 185 -17.51 -34.93 -17.60
N THR A 186 -18.30 -35.37 -18.58
CA THR A 186 -19.07 -34.51 -19.50
C THR A 186 -20.54 -34.88 -19.35
N HIS A 187 -21.43 -33.88 -19.25
CA HIS A 187 -22.84 -34.12 -18.91
C HIS A 187 -23.05 -34.96 -17.62
N LEU A 188 -22.12 -34.84 -16.67
CA LEU A 188 -22.03 -35.66 -15.43
C LEU A 188 -21.83 -37.17 -15.67
N GLN A 189 -21.60 -37.62 -16.91
CA GLN A 189 -21.27 -39.00 -17.27
C GLN A 189 -19.76 -39.20 -17.33
N ASP A 190 -19.30 -40.43 -17.11
CA ASP A 190 -17.88 -40.77 -17.17
C ASP A 190 -17.30 -40.52 -18.58
N ALA A 191 -16.10 -39.96 -18.63
CA ALA A 191 -15.40 -39.58 -19.85
C ALA A 191 -13.92 -40.02 -19.79
N THR A 192 -13.14 -39.63 -20.81
CA THR A 192 -11.71 -39.93 -20.85
C THR A 192 -10.98 -39.34 -19.62
N PRO A 193 -9.96 -40.02 -19.07
CA PRO A 193 -9.24 -39.55 -17.90
C PRO A 193 -8.56 -38.20 -18.10
N VAL A 194 -8.50 -37.42 -17.03
CA VAL A 194 -7.72 -36.18 -16.90
C VAL A 194 -7.03 -36.18 -15.55
N THR A 195 -6.00 -35.34 -15.36
CA THR A 195 -5.44 -35.17 -14.03
C THR A 195 -6.26 -34.18 -13.21
N LEU A 196 -6.30 -34.36 -11.89
CA LEU A 196 -6.93 -33.40 -11.00
C LEU A 196 -6.22 -32.03 -11.08
N GLY A 197 -4.91 -32.03 -11.32
CA GLY A 197 -4.16 -30.81 -11.60
C GLY A 197 -4.57 -30.08 -12.88
N GLN A 198 -4.95 -30.80 -13.95
CA GLN A 198 -5.51 -30.19 -15.17
C GLN A 198 -6.85 -29.49 -14.89
N GLU A 199 -7.72 -30.13 -14.11
CA GLU A 199 -9.01 -29.55 -13.71
C GLU A 199 -8.82 -28.26 -12.87
N PHE A 200 -7.92 -28.28 -11.89
CA PHE A 200 -7.59 -27.11 -11.06
C PHE A 200 -6.90 -25.99 -11.85
N THR A 201 -6.14 -26.35 -12.89
CA THR A 201 -5.58 -25.37 -13.84
C THR A 201 -6.71 -24.64 -14.57
N GLY A 202 -7.80 -25.32 -14.91
CA GLY A 202 -8.99 -24.69 -15.46
C GLY A 202 -9.61 -23.67 -14.52
N TYR A 203 -9.73 -23.98 -13.23
CA TYR A 203 -10.27 -23.05 -12.22
C TYR A 203 -9.40 -21.81 -12.05
N ALA A 204 -8.08 -21.97 -11.94
CA ALA A 204 -7.15 -20.84 -11.90
C ALA A 204 -7.27 -20.00 -13.17
N GLY A 205 -7.32 -20.65 -14.34
CA GLY A 205 -7.48 -20.02 -15.63
C GLY A 205 -8.75 -19.16 -15.73
N GLN A 206 -9.87 -19.57 -15.14
CA GLN A 206 -11.10 -18.76 -15.14
C GLN A 206 -10.92 -17.38 -14.49
N ILE A 207 -10.08 -17.29 -13.46
CA ILE A 207 -9.80 -16.04 -12.76
C ILE A 207 -8.74 -15.23 -13.54
N GLU A 208 -7.73 -15.92 -14.07
CA GLU A 208 -6.70 -15.32 -14.92
C GLU A 208 -7.27 -14.70 -16.22
N ARG A 209 -8.38 -15.26 -16.73
CA ARG A 209 -9.13 -14.75 -17.90
C ARG A 209 -9.77 -13.38 -17.70
N ALA A 210 -9.67 -12.74 -16.52
CA ALA A 210 -10.01 -11.32 -16.34
C ALA A 210 -9.27 -10.41 -17.34
N LEU A 211 -8.07 -10.83 -17.79
CA LEU A 211 -7.33 -10.16 -18.85
C LEU A 211 -8.06 -10.20 -20.20
N GLU A 212 -8.68 -11.32 -20.57
CA GLU A 212 -9.45 -11.45 -21.82
C GLU A 212 -10.64 -10.49 -21.81
N TYR A 213 -11.39 -10.40 -20.71
CA TYR A 213 -12.51 -9.45 -20.61
C TYR A 213 -12.05 -8.00 -20.69
N ARG A 214 -10.88 -7.66 -20.13
CA ARG A 214 -10.30 -6.32 -20.31
C ARG A 214 -9.87 -6.07 -21.76
N GLN A 215 -9.33 -7.07 -22.45
CA GLN A 215 -8.98 -6.97 -23.87
C GLN A 215 -10.23 -6.82 -24.74
N GLU A 216 -11.31 -7.56 -24.46
CA GLU A 216 -12.61 -7.40 -25.14
C GLU A 216 -13.21 -6.02 -24.90
N SER A 217 -13.18 -5.53 -23.65
CA SER A 217 -13.61 -4.17 -23.32
C SER A 217 -12.78 -3.13 -24.08
N ALA A 218 -11.45 -3.29 -24.15
CA ALA A 218 -10.59 -2.41 -24.94
C ALA A 218 -10.98 -2.44 -26.43
N ALA A 219 -11.24 -3.62 -27.01
CA ALA A 219 -11.67 -3.74 -28.40
C ALA A 219 -13.02 -3.07 -28.67
N ILE A 220 -13.96 -3.10 -27.70
CA ILE A 220 -15.23 -2.37 -27.80
C ILE A 220 -14.99 -0.85 -27.75
N LEU A 221 -14.18 -0.39 -26.80
CA LEU A 221 -13.83 1.03 -26.63
C LEU A 221 -13.14 1.60 -27.87
N GLU A 222 -12.28 0.80 -28.51
CA GLU A 222 -11.65 1.13 -29.79
C GLU A 222 -12.67 1.27 -30.93
N LYS A 223 -13.62 0.33 -31.04
CA LYS A 223 -14.69 0.39 -32.06
C LYS A 223 -15.60 1.60 -31.91
N ILE A 224 -15.91 2.00 -30.68
CA ILE A 224 -16.77 3.18 -30.42
C ILE A 224 -15.99 4.50 -30.39
N GLY A 225 -14.66 4.46 -30.54
CA GLY A 225 -13.81 5.65 -30.60
C GLY A 225 -13.54 6.35 -29.27
N ASP A 226 -13.80 5.70 -28.12
CA ASP A 226 -13.55 6.28 -26.79
C ASP A 226 -12.06 6.15 -26.42
N ARG A 227 -11.25 7.08 -26.97
CA ARG A 227 -9.79 7.09 -26.82
C ARG A 227 -9.33 7.14 -25.36
N TYR A 228 -10.04 7.89 -24.52
CA TYR A 228 -9.67 8.05 -23.11
C TYR A 228 -9.87 6.76 -22.32
N ARG A 229 -11.07 6.15 -22.41
CA ARG A 229 -11.34 4.90 -21.71
C ARG A 229 -10.52 3.75 -22.26
N LEU A 230 -10.24 3.75 -23.57
CA LEU A 230 -9.35 2.77 -24.19
C LEU A 230 -7.95 2.83 -23.58
N ALA A 231 -7.39 4.02 -23.41
CA ALA A 231 -6.08 4.16 -22.79
C ALA A 231 -6.07 3.67 -21.34
N ILE A 232 -7.11 3.97 -20.54
CA ILE A 232 -7.24 3.42 -19.18
C ILE A 232 -7.32 1.89 -19.20
N ALA A 233 -8.09 1.30 -20.12
CA ALA A 233 -8.16 -0.15 -20.26
C ALA A 233 -6.79 -0.76 -20.57
N ARG A 234 -6.01 -0.13 -21.46
CA ARG A 234 -4.64 -0.55 -21.81
C ARG A 234 -3.67 -0.43 -20.62
N ILE A 235 -3.74 0.63 -19.81
CA ILE A 235 -2.96 0.75 -18.56
C ILE A 235 -3.23 -0.45 -17.65
N ASN A 236 -4.50 -0.78 -17.47
CA ASN A 236 -4.90 -1.88 -16.59
C ASN A 236 -4.44 -3.25 -17.13
N ILE A 237 -4.49 -3.46 -18.45
CA ILE A 237 -3.93 -4.66 -19.09
C ILE A 237 -2.42 -4.73 -18.88
N GLY A 238 -1.70 -3.63 -19.06
CA GLY A 238 -0.26 -3.56 -18.83
C GLY A 238 0.13 -3.86 -17.38
N ARG A 239 -0.64 -3.37 -16.40
CA ARG A 239 -0.46 -3.72 -14.97
C ARG A 239 -0.65 -5.22 -14.70
N ILE A 240 -1.67 -5.84 -15.32
CA ILE A 240 -1.88 -7.30 -15.20
C ILE A 240 -0.66 -8.04 -15.74
N TYR A 241 -0.17 -7.68 -16.93
CA TYR A 241 1.01 -8.33 -17.49
C TYR A 241 2.27 -8.14 -16.64
N ARG A 242 2.42 -6.99 -15.97
CA ARG A 242 3.51 -6.77 -15.01
C ARG A 242 3.41 -7.72 -13.83
N GLU A 243 2.20 -7.87 -13.27
CA GLU A 243 1.94 -8.75 -12.12
C GLU A 243 2.08 -10.24 -12.49
N THR A 244 1.76 -10.63 -13.73
CA THR A 244 1.94 -12.01 -14.22
C THR A 244 3.35 -12.29 -14.76
N GLY A 245 4.24 -11.30 -14.76
CA GLY A 245 5.64 -11.44 -15.17
C GLY A 245 5.92 -11.34 -16.68
N ASP A 246 4.91 -11.05 -17.52
CA ASP A 246 5.09 -10.78 -18.95
C ASP A 246 5.46 -9.30 -19.15
N GLU A 247 6.70 -8.96 -18.78
CA GLU A 247 7.17 -7.57 -18.78
C GLU A 247 7.14 -6.92 -20.18
N ALA A 248 7.36 -7.70 -21.24
CA ALA A 248 7.39 -7.19 -22.60
C ALA A 248 6.02 -6.61 -22.99
N LYS A 249 4.96 -7.38 -22.76
CA LYS A 249 3.59 -6.88 -23.00
C LYS A 249 3.21 -5.78 -22.05
N ALA A 250 3.63 -5.84 -20.79
CA ALA A 250 3.36 -4.77 -19.84
C ALA A 250 3.90 -3.42 -20.34
N ILE A 251 5.15 -3.38 -20.82
CA ILE A 251 5.76 -2.17 -21.39
C ILE A 251 5.01 -1.73 -22.65
N GLU A 252 4.69 -2.65 -23.56
CA GLU A 252 3.96 -2.36 -24.80
C GLU A 252 2.60 -1.69 -24.51
N TYR A 253 1.77 -2.33 -23.68
CA TYR A 253 0.44 -1.81 -23.36
C TYR A 253 0.50 -0.47 -22.63
N LEU A 254 1.45 -0.30 -21.71
CA LEU A 254 1.62 0.97 -20.98
C LEU A 254 2.12 2.09 -21.90
N GLY A 255 3.08 1.81 -22.79
CA GLY A 255 3.61 2.77 -23.75
C GLY A 255 2.52 3.31 -24.69
N VAL A 256 1.76 2.41 -25.31
CA VAL A 256 0.63 2.77 -26.19
C VAL A 256 -0.43 3.58 -25.44
N ALA A 257 -0.68 3.26 -24.16
CA ALA A 257 -1.63 4.01 -23.35
C ALA A 257 -1.14 5.43 -23.04
N ILE A 258 0.15 5.60 -22.73
CA ILE A 258 0.75 6.90 -22.43
C ILE A 258 0.71 7.77 -23.68
N GLU A 259 1.15 7.28 -24.84
CA GLU A 259 1.10 8.03 -26.10
C GLU A 259 -0.34 8.51 -26.39
N ALA A 260 -1.32 7.61 -26.26
CA ALA A 260 -2.72 7.96 -26.46
C ALA A 260 -3.25 8.97 -25.45
N LEU A 261 -2.74 8.97 -24.21
CA LEU A 261 -3.10 9.96 -23.21
C LEU A 261 -2.36 11.28 -23.47
N GLU A 262 -1.07 11.32 -23.77
CA GLU A 262 -0.35 12.57 -24.06
C GLU A 262 -1.04 13.40 -25.15
N ASP A 263 -1.52 12.74 -26.21
CA ASP A 263 -2.32 13.35 -27.29
C ASP A 263 -3.60 14.05 -26.80
N LEU A 264 -4.20 13.56 -25.73
CA LEU A 264 -5.48 14.03 -25.21
C LEU A 264 -5.31 15.17 -24.19
N GLN A 265 -4.08 15.56 -23.84
CA GLN A 265 -3.74 16.46 -22.73
C GLN A 265 -4.48 16.19 -21.39
N PRO A 266 -4.71 14.93 -20.95
CA PRO A 266 -5.40 14.64 -19.73
C PRO A 266 -4.46 14.92 -18.56
N THR A 267 -4.77 15.98 -17.83
CA THR A 267 -4.26 16.23 -16.49
C THR A 267 -4.90 15.21 -15.55
N GLY A 268 -4.13 14.25 -15.03
CA GLY A 268 -4.71 13.33 -14.05
C GLY A 268 -3.89 12.13 -13.62
N TYR A 269 -4.48 11.42 -12.66
CA TYR A 269 -3.92 10.25 -11.99
C TYR A 269 -3.53 9.07 -12.91
N PRO A 270 -4.31 8.70 -13.97
CA PRO A 270 -4.00 7.51 -14.77
C PRO A 270 -2.66 7.57 -15.51
N ILE A 271 -2.36 8.69 -16.17
CA ILE A 271 -1.11 8.87 -16.92
C ILE A 271 0.10 8.90 -15.99
N ALA A 272 -0.02 9.57 -14.84
CA ALA A 272 1.04 9.60 -13.84
C ALA A 272 1.32 8.22 -13.23
N SER A 273 0.28 7.40 -13.03
CA SER A 273 0.44 6.02 -12.57
C SER A 273 1.09 5.11 -13.61
N ALA A 274 0.77 5.32 -14.90
CA ALA A 274 1.40 4.58 -15.99
C ALA A 274 2.89 4.93 -16.10
N TYR A 275 3.20 6.23 -16.02
CA TYR A 275 4.58 6.73 -15.97
C TYR A 275 5.37 6.14 -14.81
N HIS A 276 4.81 6.17 -13.59
CA HIS A 276 5.44 5.57 -12.42
C HIS A 276 5.73 4.08 -12.64
N THR A 277 4.78 3.34 -13.22
CA THR A 277 4.92 1.90 -13.47
C THR A 277 6.02 1.60 -14.47
N LEU A 278 6.05 2.30 -15.62
CA LEU A 278 7.12 2.14 -16.60
C LEU A 278 8.48 2.54 -16.04
N GLY A 279 8.53 3.62 -15.26
CA GLY A 279 9.74 4.08 -14.59
C GLY A 279 10.37 2.98 -13.74
N GLU A 280 9.60 2.37 -12.84
CA GLU A 280 10.05 1.26 -12.01
C GLU A 280 10.45 0.02 -12.83
N MET A 281 9.71 -0.31 -13.88
CA MET A 281 10.06 -1.43 -14.76
C MET A 281 11.39 -1.21 -15.48
N HIS A 282 11.65 0.01 -15.96
CA HIS A 282 12.92 0.35 -16.58
C HIS A 282 14.07 0.41 -15.57
N ARG A 283 13.82 0.83 -14.33
CA ARG A 283 14.80 0.80 -13.23
C ARG A 283 15.26 -0.64 -12.97
N LEU A 284 14.31 -1.57 -12.82
CA LEU A 284 14.61 -2.99 -12.59
C LEU A 284 15.39 -3.64 -13.74
N ARG A 285 15.24 -3.14 -14.97
CA ARG A 285 16.03 -3.57 -16.14
C ARG A 285 17.41 -2.91 -16.25
N GLY A 286 17.75 -1.98 -15.37
CA GLY A 286 18.98 -1.20 -15.42
C GLY A 286 18.96 -0.04 -16.43
N ASN A 287 17.81 0.27 -17.04
CA ASN A 287 17.65 1.41 -17.94
C ASN A 287 17.40 2.69 -17.13
N LEU A 288 18.39 3.11 -16.33
CA LEU A 288 18.21 4.12 -15.29
C LEU A 288 17.83 5.50 -15.83
N ASP A 289 18.33 5.90 -17.01
CA ASP A 289 18.00 7.19 -17.62
C ASP A 289 16.55 7.27 -18.10
N LEU A 290 16.07 6.17 -18.70
CA LEU A 290 14.68 6.07 -19.13
C LEU A 290 13.74 5.99 -17.92
N ALA A 291 14.15 5.28 -16.88
CA ALA A 291 13.44 5.22 -15.61
C ALA A 291 13.27 6.61 -15.00
N GLN A 292 14.35 7.39 -14.93
CA GLN A 292 14.32 8.77 -14.44
C GLN A 292 13.31 9.62 -15.21
N SER A 293 13.39 9.61 -16.54
CA SER A 293 12.51 10.43 -17.39
C SER A 293 11.04 10.13 -17.13
N TYR A 294 10.67 8.85 -17.04
CA TYR A 294 9.29 8.48 -16.75
C TYR A 294 8.85 8.84 -15.34
N LEU A 295 9.69 8.61 -14.32
CA LEU A 295 9.37 8.94 -12.94
C LEU A 295 9.21 10.46 -12.73
N GLU A 296 10.07 11.28 -13.33
CA GLU A 296 9.98 12.75 -13.27
C GLU A 296 8.74 13.29 -13.96
N ARG A 297 8.39 12.76 -15.14
CA ARG A 297 7.12 13.11 -15.82
C ARG A 297 5.92 12.76 -14.95
N GLY A 298 5.92 11.56 -14.36
CA GLY A 298 4.86 11.13 -13.44
C GLY A 298 4.76 12.01 -12.19
N LEU A 299 5.88 12.42 -11.61
CA LEU A 299 5.92 13.36 -10.48
C LEU A 299 5.35 14.73 -10.85
N SER A 300 5.81 15.31 -11.97
CA SER A 300 5.35 16.62 -12.44
C SER A 300 3.83 16.65 -12.61
N ILE A 301 3.24 15.61 -13.20
CA ILE A 301 1.77 15.53 -13.35
C ILE A 301 1.06 15.49 -11.99
N ARG A 302 1.61 14.77 -11.01
CA ARG A 302 1.04 14.67 -9.65
C ARG A 302 1.20 15.95 -8.85
N GLU A 303 2.26 16.71 -9.09
CA GLU A 303 2.46 18.05 -8.54
C GLU A 303 1.39 19.01 -9.06
N HIS A 304 1.21 19.07 -10.38
CA HIS A 304 0.17 19.90 -10.99
C HIS A 304 -1.25 19.49 -10.57
N ALA A 305 -1.48 18.20 -10.30
CA ALA A 305 -2.77 17.68 -9.86
C ALA A 305 -3.02 17.80 -8.35
N GLY A 306 -2.05 18.27 -7.55
CA GLY A 306 -2.19 18.30 -6.08
C GLY A 306 -2.28 16.92 -5.42
N ASP A 307 -1.85 15.86 -6.10
CA ASP A 307 -1.89 14.48 -5.59
C ASP A 307 -0.74 14.22 -4.63
N LEU A 308 -0.90 14.66 -3.38
CA LEU A 308 0.12 14.57 -2.32
C LEU A 308 0.57 13.12 -2.06
N ALA A 309 -0.35 12.16 -2.04
CA ALA A 309 -0.04 10.74 -1.83
C ALA A 309 0.80 10.16 -2.99
N GLY A 310 0.42 10.51 -4.22
CA GLY A 310 1.17 10.13 -5.40
C GLY A 310 2.52 10.81 -5.50
N GLN A 311 2.63 12.09 -5.12
CA GLN A 311 3.92 12.80 -5.08
C GLN A 311 4.90 12.07 -4.16
N ALA A 312 4.46 11.66 -2.97
CA ALA A 312 5.27 10.88 -2.05
C ALA A 312 5.69 9.52 -2.62
N SER A 313 4.79 8.83 -3.31
CA SER A 313 5.09 7.57 -4.01
C SER A 313 6.11 7.76 -5.14
N SER A 314 6.04 8.86 -5.89
CA SER A 314 7.02 9.19 -6.92
C SER A 314 8.38 9.58 -6.32
N CYS A 315 8.40 10.32 -5.21
CA CYS A 315 9.64 10.64 -4.50
C CYS A 315 10.33 9.37 -4.00
N HIS A 316 9.57 8.41 -3.48
CA HIS A 316 10.06 7.09 -3.06
C HIS A 316 10.69 6.29 -4.23
N ALA A 317 10.05 6.26 -5.40
CA ALA A 317 10.59 5.59 -6.57
C ALA A 317 11.85 6.27 -7.12
N LEU A 318 11.85 7.61 -7.19
CA LEU A 318 13.03 8.38 -7.58
C LEU A 318 14.19 8.19 -6.59
N ALA A 319 13.92 8.12 -5.28
CA ALA A 319 14.94 7.81 -4.30
C ALA A 319 15.53 6.41 -4.49
N SER A 320 14.69 5.41 -4.80
CA SER A 320 15.14 4.06 -5.13
C SER A 320 16.07 4.05 -6.35
N LEU A 321 15.74 4.85 -7.37
CA LEU A 321 16.59 5.05 -8.55
C LEU A 321 17.93 5.72 -8.19
N CYS A 322 17.92 6.75 -7.35
CA CYS A 322 19.13 7.43 -6.88
C CYS A 322 20.03 6.48 -6.08
N ILE A 323 19.46 5.64 -5.21
CA ILE A 323 20.21 4.59 -4.48
C ILE A 323 20.88 3.62 -5.47
N ASP A 324 20.16 3.16 -6.49
CA ASP A 324 20.71 2.23 -7.48
C ASP A 324 21.83 2.87 -8.33
N ARG A 325 21.84 4.20 -8.48
CA ARG A 325 22.93 4.98 -9.10
C ARG A 325 24.08 5.32 -8.14
N GLY A 326 23.89 5.15 -6.83
CA GLY A 326 24.83 5.56 -5.80
C GLY A 326 24.75 7.04 -5.40
N ASP A 327 23.73 7.78 -5.84
CA ASP A 327 23.47 9.16 -5.41
C ASP A 327 22.67 9.18 -4.11
N LEU A 328 23.36 8.91 -3.01
CA LEU A 328 22.74 8.75 -1.69
C LEU A 328 22.21 10.09 -1.12
N GLU A 329 22.83 11.22 -1.49
CA GLU A 329 22.43 12.54 -1.02
C GLU A 329 21.09 12.95 -1.64
N GLN A 330 20.94 12.79 -2.95
CA GLN A 330 19.68 13.06 -3.63
C GLN A 330 18.57 12.11 -3.17
N ALA A 331 18.90 10.84 -2.90
CA ALA A 331 17.95 9.88 -2.36
C ALA A 331 17.42 10.30 -0.97
N ALA A 332 18.28 10.83 -0.11
CA ALA A 332 17.90 11.30 1.23
C ALA A 332 16.93 12.49 1.15
N ASP A 333 17.20 13.46 0.27
CA ASP A 333 16.34 14.64 0.08
C ASP A 333 14.93 14.24 -0.42
N LEU A 334 14.88 13.35 -1.42
CA LEU A 334 13.62 12.83 -1.97
C LEU A 334 12.80 12.07 -0.91
N LEU A 335 13.43 11.21 -0.09
CA LEU A 335 12.74 10.51 0.98
C LEU A 335 12.24 11.46 2.07
N ALA A 336 13.03 12.47 2.44
CA ALA A 336 12.63 13.49 3.41
C ALA A 336 11.44 14.32 2.90
N ARG A 337 11.45 14.68 1.61
CA ARG A 337 10.34 15.37 0.96
C ARG A 337 9.07 14.52 0.97
N GLY A 338 9.16 13.26 0.56
CA GLY A 338 8.03 12.33 0.57
C GLY A 338 7.47 12.11 1.98
N LEU A 339 8.34 12.00 2.98
CA LEU A 339 7.95 11.76 4.37
C LEU A 339 7.13 12.92 4.93
N ARG A 340 7.57 14.18 4.71
CA ARG A 340 6.83 15.37 5.15
C ARG A 340 5.42 15.38 4.55
N THR A 341 5.32 15.18 3.23
CA THR A 341 4.03 15.16 2.53
C THR A 341 3.08 14.11 3.09
N VAL A 342 3.57 12.91 3.41
CA VAL A 342 2.75 11.80 3.91
C VAL A 342 2.32 12.01 5.36
N GLN A 343 3.18 12.63 6.17
CA GLN A 343 2.86 12.97 7.55
C GLN A 343 1.78 14.05 7.61
N ASP A 344 1.82 15.03 6.71
CA ASP A 344 0.80 16.09 6.63
C ASP A 344 -0.60 15.56 6.24
N ILE A 345 -0.66 14.50 5.44
CA ILE A 345 -1.92 13.88 4.99
C ILE A 345 -2.33 12.64 5.80
N GLU A 346 -1.56 12.27 6.83
CA GLU A 346 -1.78 11.10 7.69
C GLU A 346 -2.06 9.80 6.91
N LEU A 347 -1.13 9.37 6.03
CA LEU A 347 -1.22 8.11 5.28
C LEU A 347 -0.17 7.07 5.75
N PRO A 348 -0.47 6.26 6.79
CA PRO A 348 0.50 5.34 7.40
C PRO A 348 1.13 4.32 6.45
N SER A 349 0.40 3.88 5.42
CA SER A 349 0.87 2.85 4.47
C SER A 349 2.00 3.35 3.58
N VAL A 350 1.89 4.59 3.07
CA VAL A 350 2.94 5.22 2.27
C VAL A 350 4.12 5.61 3.19
N GLU A 351 3.83 6.02 4.42
CA GLU A 351 4.84 6.37 5.42
C GLU A 351 5.73 5.17 5.75
N GLN A 352 5.12 4.01 5.96
CA GLN A 352 5.83 2.75 6.16
C GLN A 352 6.79 2.46 5.00
N SER A 353 6.34 2.60 3.77
CA SER A 353 7.15 2.34 2.57
C SER A 353 8.38 3.25 2.49
N ILE A 354 8.23 4.53 2.86
CA ILE A 354 9.33 5.50 2.90
C ILE A 354 10.34 5.13 3.98
N TYR A 355 9.90 4.72 5.17
CA TYR A 355 10.81 4.26 6.23
C TYR A 355 11.57 2.98 5.85
N LEU A 356 10.95 2.06 5.10
CA LEU A 356 11.66 0.90 4.56
C LEU A 356 12.76 1.30 3.57
N GLN A 357 12.55 2.33 2.74
CA GLN A 357 13.61 2.83 1.86
C GLN A 357 14.69 3.62 2.60
N LEU A 358 14.33 4.40 3.63
CA LEU A 358 15.32 5.03 4.50
C LEU A 358 16.21 3.97 5.18
N THR A 359 15.64 2.82 5.54
CA THR A 359 16.43 1.67 6.05
C THR A 359 17.46 1.23 5.02
N ARG A 360 17.03 0.96 3.78
CA ARG A 360 17.93 0.56 2.67
C ARG A 360 18.99 1.61 2.38
N LEU A 361 18.63 2.90 2.36
CA LEU A 361 19.55 4.01 2.16
C LEU A 361 20.66 4.00 3.22
N HIS A 362 20.28 3.91 4.51
CA HIS A 362 21.22 3.90 5.62
C HIS A 362 22.10 2.63 5.63
N GLU A 363 21.56 1.48 5.26
CA GLU A 363 22.35 0.25 5.08
C GLU A 363 23.42 0.40 3.99
N VAL A 364 23.06 0.96 2.83
CA VAL A 364 24.00 1.22 1.73
C VAL A 364 25.06 2.26 2.14
N HIS A 365 24.67 3.26 2.94
CA HIS A 365 25.59 4.28 3.48
C HIS A 365 26.47 3.75 4.62
N GLY A 366 26.13 2.62 5.24
CA GLY A 366 26.82 2.03 6.38
C GLY A 366 26.40 2.58 7.76
N ASP A 367 25.33 3.38 7.85
CA ASP A 367 24.77 3.89 9.11
C ASP A 367 23.72 2.92 9.67
N PHE A 368 24.18 1.80 10.22
CA PHE A 368 23.30 0.77 10.78
C PHE A 368 22.44 1.25 11.96
N GLY A 369 22.87 2.31 12.66
CA GLY A 369 22.11 2.91 13.76
C GLY A 369 20.82 3.56 13.26
N GLN A 370 20.94 4.42 12.24
CA GLN A 370 19.78 5.05 11.61
C GLN A 370 18.96 4.06 10.78
N ALA A 371 19.57 3.02 10.19
CA ALA A 371 18.83 1.96 9.53
C ALA A 371 17.86 1.25 10.49
N LEU A 372 18.35 0.89 11.69
CA LEU A 372 17.55 0.24 12.71
C LEU A 372 16.38 1.12 13.20
N GLU A 373 16.61 2.41 13.37
CA GLU A 373 15.57 3.36 13.80
C GLU A 373 14.46 3.50 12.74
N SER A 374 14.84 3.67 11.47
CA SER A 374 13.89 3.70 10.35
C SER A 374 13.08 2.41 10.25
N HIS A 375 13.74 1.25 10.43
CA HIS A 375 13.08 -0.05 10.41
C HIS A 375 12.05 -0.20 11.53
N LYS A 376 12.37 0.25 12.75
CA LYS A 376 11.44 0.25 13.89
C LYS A 376 10.19 1.08 13.61
N ARG A 377 10.35 2.28 13.04
CA ARG A 377 9.21 3.14 12.67
C ARG A 377 8.32 2.52 11.61
N ALA A 378 8.91 1.91 10.57
CA ALA A 378 8.15 1.15 9.58
C ALA A 378 7.34 0.03 10.25
N PHE A 379 7.93 -0.68 11.21
CA PHE A 379 7.25 -1.77 11.92
C PHE A 379 6.11 -1.27 12.83
N GLU A 380 6.29 -0.15 13.53
CA GLU A 380 5.22 0.47 14.33
C GLU A 380 4.03 0.89 13.46
N LEU A 381 4.30 1.49 12.29
CA LEU A 381 3.27 1.84 11.32
C LEU A 381 2.57 0.58 10.77
N GLN A 382 3.32 -0.48 10.47
CA GLN A 382 2.74 -1.75 10.04
C GLN A 382 1.77 -2.31 11.09
N ARG A 383 2.13 -2.27 12.38
CA ARG A 383 1.24 -2.71 13.46
C ARG A 383 -0.03 -1.87 13.52
N ARG A 384 0.08 -0.54 13.34
CA ARG A 384 -1.07 0.37 13.30
C ARG A 384 -1.99 0.12 12.10
N ILE A 385 -1.43 -0.30 10.96
CA ILE A 385 -2.18 -0.62 9.74
C ILE A 385 -2.95 -1.95 9.87
N PHE A 386 -2.42 -2.92 10.63
CA PHE A 386 -2.88 -4.32 10.60
C PHE A 386 -3.63 -4.84 11.86
N ASP A 387 -4.04 -3.97 12.80
CA ASP A 387 -4.91 -4.38 13.91
C ASP A 387 -6.31 -4.73 13.36
N GLU A 388 -6.83 -5.96 13.34
CA GLU A 388 -7.04 -6.87 14.49
C GLU A 388 -6.90 -8.40 14.18
N THR A 389 -6.42 -8.88 13.02
CA THR A 389 -6.55 -10.33 12.69
C THR A 389 -5.31 -11.11 12.22
N GLN A 390 -4.11 -10.53 12.15
CA GLN A 390 -2.92 -11.25 11.65
C GLN A 390 -1.70 -11.32 12.58
N THR A 391 -1.79 -10.80 13.80
CA THR A 391 -0.69 -10.75 14.79
C THR A 391 -0.05 -12.12 15.08
N ARG A 392 -0.79 -13.22 14.86
CA ARG A 392 -0.33 -14.59 15.15
C ARG A 392 0.78 -15.10 14.21
N ASN A 393 0.70 -14.79 12.91
CA ASN A 393 1.63 -15.32 11.91
C ASN A 393 3.02 -14.64 11.99
N VAL A 394 3.05 -13.39 12.43
CA VAL A 394 4.30 -12.61 12.56
C VAL A 394 5.08 -13.04 13.80
N THR A 395 4.42 -13.29 14.93
CA THR A 395 5.08 -13.82 16.13
C THR A 395 5.71 -15.20 15.88
N GLU A 396 5.06 -16.06 15.09
CA GLU A 396 5.61 -17.37 14.70
C GLU A 396 6.84 -17.23 13.79
N MET A 397 6.82 -16.32 12.81
CA MET A 397 8.00 -16.06 11.95
C MET A 397 9.16 -15.43 12.72
N GLN A 398 8.90 -14.52 13.65
CA GLN A 398 9.94 -13.86 14.46
C GLN A 398 10.58 -14.85 15.44
N THR A 399 9.76 -15.72 16.05
CA THR A 399 10.27 -16.83 16.88
C THR A 399 11.14 -17.79 16.07
N ARG A 400 10.76 -18.06 14.81
CA ARG A 400 11.53 -18.93 13.92
C ARG A 400 12.84 -18.30 13.46
N PHE A 401 12.85 -17.01 13.12
CA PHE A 401 14.07 -16.27 12.76
C PHE A 401 15.06 -16.19 13.94
N ASP A 402 14.57 -15.91 15.15
CA ASP A 402 15.42 -15.87 16.35
C ASP A 402 15.97 -17.26 16.71
N ALA A 403 15.21 -18.34 16.44
CA ALA A 403 15.68 -19.71 16.59
C ALA A 403 16.77 -20.06 15.56
N GLU A 404 16.56 -19.77 14.28
CA GLU A 404 17.53 -20.02 13.20
C GLU A 404 18.83 -19.19 13.40
N ARG A 405 18.72 -17.97 13.93
CA ARG A 405 19.88 -17.14 14.28
C ARG A 405 20.71 -17.75 15.41
N LYS A 406 20.07 -18.22 16.48
CA LYS A 406 20.74 -18.88 17.60
C LYS A 406 21.41 -20.19 17.19
N GLU A 407 20.80 -20.93 16.27
CA GLU A 407 21.37 -22.17 15.73
C GLU A 407 22.64 -21.90 14.91
N ARG A 408 22.61 -20.88 14.03
CA ARG A 408 23.82 -20.43 13.30
C ARG A 408 24.92 -19.90 14.21
N GLU A 409 24.57 -19.14 15.25
CA GLU A 409 25.55 -18.68 16.25
C GLU A 409 26.20 -19.89 16.95
N ALA A 410 25.42 -20.91 17.33
CA ALA A 410 25.93 -22.13 17.95
C ALA A 410 26.85 -22.95 17.03
N GLU A 411 26.53 -23.06 15.73
CA GLU A 411 27.40 -23.71 14.74
C GLU A 411 28.75 -22.98 14.60
N ILE A 412 28.74 -21.64 14.56
CA ILE A 412 29.98 -20.84 14.50
C ILE A 412 30.83 -21.06 15.74
N TYR A 413 30.23 -21.09 16.94
CA TYR A 413 30.95 -21.41 18.17
C TYR A 413 31.51 -22.82 18.18
N HIS A 414 30.77 -23.80 17.65
CA HIS A 414 31.23 -25.18 17.55
C HIS A 414 32.43 -25.31 16.60
N LEU A 415 32.37 -24.70 15.41
CA LEU A 415 33.48 -24.70 14.46
C LEU A 415 34.74 -24.06 15.04
N LYS A 416 34.58 -22.91 15.72
CA LYS A 416 35.69 -22.21 16.39
C LYS A 416 36.30 -23.03 17.52
N TYR A 417 35.47 -23.78 18.26
CA TYR A 417 35.94 -24.71 19.29
C TYR A 417 36.75 -25.87 18.70
N VAL A 418 36.29 -26.45 17.58
CA VAL A 418 37.01 -27.53 16.88
C VAL A 418 38.37 -27.03 16.35
N GLU A 419 38.43 -25.83 15.76
CA GLU A 419 39.68 -25.22 15.32
C GLU A 419 40.67 -25.00 16.46
N LEU A 420 40.21 -24.42 17.58
CA LEU A 420 41.05 -24.19 18.77
C LEU A 420 41.59 -25.49 19.34
N LYS A 421 40.77 -26.56 19.35
CA LYS A 421 41.20 -27.89 19.81
C LYS A 421 42.28 -28.47 18.88
N ALA A 422 42.09 -28.36 17.56
CA ALA A 422 43.07 -28.84 16.58
C ALA A 422 44.39 -28.03 16.62
N GLU A 423 44.33 -26.74 16.95
CA GLU A 423 45.53 -25.92 17.15
C GLU A 423 46.27 -26.29 18.45
N ALA A 424 45.53 -26.56 19.53
CA ALA A 424 46.11 -27.01 20.79
C ALA A 424 46.79 -28.39 20.66
N GLU A 425 46.22 -29.32 19.89
CA GLU A 425 46.85 -30.61 19.59
C GLU A 425 48.12 -30.44 18.77
N ARG A 426 48.09 -29.61 17.71
CA ARG A 426 49.30 -29.28 16.92
C ARG A 426 50.41 -28.66 17.76
N ARG A 427 50.09 -27.79 18.71
CA ARG A 427 51.08 -27.22 19.65
C ARG A 427 51.69 -28.28 20.56
N ARG A 428 50.89 -29.20 21.10
CA ARG A 428 51.39 -30.31 21.95
C ARG A 428 52.30 -31.25 21.17
N ASP A 429 51.98 -31.53 19.92
CA ASP A 429 52.80 -32.40 19.07
C ASP A 429 54.13 -31.72 18.68
N ALA A 430 54.09 -30.41 18.38
CA ALA A 430 55.31 -29.63 18.14
C ALA A 430 56.21 -29.55 19.39
N GLU A 431 55.62 -29.37 20.57
CA GLU A 431 56.34 -29.35 21.84
C GLU A 431 56.97 -30.71 22.17
N ARG A 432 56.25 -31.81 21.92
CA ARG A 432 56.82 -33.18 22.03
C ARG A 432 57.98 -33.41 21.07
N ALA A 433 57.84 -32.99 19.81
CA ALA A 433 58.89 -33.11 18.81
C ALA A 433 60.14 -32.30 19.19
N PHE A 434 59.96 -31.08 19.71
CA PHE A 434 61.04 -30.23 20.21
C PHE A 434 61.76 -30.82 21.43
N ILE A 435 61.03 -31.38 22.40
CA ILE A 435 61.63 -32.08 23.55
C ILE A 435 62.43 -33.31 23.08
N GLN A 436 61.95 -34.00 22.04
CA GLN A 436 62.61 -35.19 21.51
C GLN A 436 63.88 -34.85 20.71
N SER A 437 63.91 -33.73 19.97
CA SER A 437 65.11 -33.25 19.28
C SER A 437 66.18 -32.78 20.26
N GLN A 438 65.81 -32.07 21.34
CA GLN A 438 66.72 -31.68 22.42
C GLN A 438 67.34 -32.91 23.12
N LYS A 439 66.56 -33.98 23.33
CA LYS A 439 67.09 -35.26 23.84
C LYS A 439 68.10 -35.90 22.88
N GLN A 440 67.85 -35.89 21.57
CA GLN A 440 68.77 -36.44 20.58
C GLN A 440 70.07 -35.62 20.46
N GLU A 441 70.01 -34.29 20.54
CA GLU A 441 71.20 -33.44 20.59
C GLU A 441 72.03 -33.68 21.86
N SER A 442 71.38 -33.84 23.02
CA SER A 442 72.09 -34.17 24.26
C SER A 442 72.76 -35.56 24.25
N LEU A 443 72.18 -36.53 23.54
CA LEU A 443 72.77 -37.86 23.31
C LEU A 443 73.89 -37.84 22.27
N GLY A 444 73.80 -36.98 21.25
CA GLY A 444 74.86 -36.78 20.25
C GLY A 444 76.13 -36.13 20.82
N VAL A 445 75.98 -35.19 21.77
CA VAL A 445 77.11 -34.58 22.48
C VAL A 445 77.78 -35.56 23.46
N MET A 446 77.04 -36.51 24.03
CA MET A 446 77.61 -37.59 24.86
C MET A 446 78.29 -38.71 24.05
N ALA A 447 77.86 -38.97 22.81
CA ALA A 447 78.46 -39.99 21.94
C ALA A 447 79.75 -39.53 21.22
N GLY A 448 79.98 -38.23 21.08
CA GLY A 448 81.20 -37.67 20.48
C GLY A 448 82.40 -37.52 21.44
N GLY A 449 82.21 -37.77 22.74
CA GLY A 449 83.20 -37.46 23.78
C GLY A 449 83.97 -38.63 24.39
N VAL A 450 83.65 -39.89 24.06
CA VAL A 450 84.31 -41.07 24.67
C VAL A 450 84.51 -42.20 23.66
N ALA A 451 85.50 -42.03 22.78
CA ALA A 451 86.18 -43.14 22.11
C ALA A 451 87.57 -42.66 21.64
N HIS A 452 88.33 -42.08 22.57
CA HIS A 452 89.80 -42.07 22.50
C HIS A 452 90.29 -42.90 23.69
N ASP A 453 91.17 -43.86 23.38
CA ASP A 453 92.02 -44.64 24.27
C ASP A 453 91.37 -45.87 24.97
N PHE A 454 91.65 -47.07 24.45
CA PHE A 454 92.54 -48.09 25.05
C PHE A 454 92.36 -49.48 24.36
N ASN A 455 93.49 -50.03 23.87
CA ASN A 455 93.83 -51.43 23.50
C ASN A 455 92.78 -52.39 22.91
#